data_AF-A0A945V9X2-F1
#
_entry.id   AF-A0A945V9X2-F1
#
_cell.length_a   1.000
_cell.length_b   1.000
_cell.length_c   1.000
_cell.angle_alpha   90.00
_cell.angle_beta   90.00
_cell.angle_gamma   90.00
#
_symmetry.space_group_name_H-M   'P 1'
#
loop_
_entity.id
_entity.type
_entity.pdbx_description
1 polymer ?
#
loop_
_entity_poly.entity_id
_entity_poly.type
_entity_poly.pdbx_seq_one_letter_code
_entity_poly.pdbx_strand_id
1 'polypeptide(L)'
;MTKNILFIMFDQLRFDYLSCAGHKTLETPNIDRLASMGVRFSNCYVQSPVCGASRMSTYTGRYVSSHGAAWNNVPLKVGELTLGDH
;
A
#
# COMPACT_ATOMS: atom_id res chain seq x y z
N MET A 1 -2.26 28.04 3.55
CA MET A 1 -1.39 26.85 3.40
C MET A 1 -2.19 25.76 2.71
N THR A 2 -1.63 25.11 1.68
CA THR A 2 -2.22 23.94 1.05
C THR A 2 -1.90 22.68 1.86
N LYS A 3 -2.79 21.68 1.85
CA LYS A 3 -2.52 20.36 2.41
C LYS A 3 -1.74 19.54 1.38
N ASN A 4 -0.69 18.87 1.82
CA ASN A 4 0.11 17.96 0.99
C ASN A 4 -0.11 16.51 1.46
N ILE A 5 0.05 15.55 0.54
CA ILE A 5 -0.03 14.11 0.82
C ILE A 5 1.33 13.49 0.53
N LEU A 6 1.86 12.72 1.49
CA LEU A 6 3.05 11.89 1.31
C LEU A 6 2.63 10.42 1.38
N PHE A 7 2.58 9.74 0.23
CA PHE A 7 2.23 8.32 0.15
C PHE A 7 3.50 7.45 0.11
N ILE A 8 3.80 6.78 1.23
CA ILE A 8 4.98 5.91 1.38
C ILE A 8 4.55 4.45 1.26
N MET A 9 5.26 3.67 0.45
CA MET A 9 5.06 2.22 0.29
C MET A 9 6.42 1.52 0.28
N PHE A 10 6.54 0.43 1.02
CA PHE A 10 7.69 -0.49 0.98
C PHE A 10 7.29 -1.75 0.21
N ASP A 11 8.17 -2.25 -0.66
CA ASP A 11 7.93 -3.55 -1.32
C ASP A 11 8.22 -4.68 -0.34
N GLN A 12 7.37 -5.71 -0.36
CA GLN A 12 7.55 -6.97 0.37
C GLN A 12 7.67 -6.88 1.92
N LEU A 13 7.37 -5.73 2.53
CA LEU A 13 7.39 -5.56 3.99
C LEU A 13 6.29 -6.39 4.65
N ARG A 14 6.68 -7.31 5.54
CA ARG A 14 5.73 -7.99 6.42
C ARG A 14 5.21 -7.05 7.50
N PHE A 15 3.92 -7.13 7.81
CA PHE A 15 3.30 -6.26 8.82
C PHE A 15 3.87 -6.50 10.23
N ASP A 16 4.29 -7.73 10.54
CA ASP A 16 4.80 -8.14 11.85
C ASP A 16 6.30 -7.87 12.03
N TYR A 17 6.95 -7.23 11.06
CA TYR A 17 8.36 -6.78 11.11
C TYR A 17 8.49 -5.29 11.51
N LEU A 18 7.53 -4.79 12.28
CA LEU A 18 7.52 -3.44 12.84
C LEU A 18 7.38 -3.54 14.36
N SER A 19 8.15 -2.79 15.14
CA SER A 19 8.06 -2.83 16.61
C SER A 19 6.69 -2.36 17.11
N CYS A 20 6.06 -1.35 16.48
CA CYS A 20 4.67 -0.97 16.77
C CYS A 20 3.61 -2.03 16.40
N ALA A 21 3.99 -3.08 15.68
CA ALA A 21 3.16 -4.26 15.39
C ALA A 21 3.52 -5.48 16.26
N GLY A 22 4.46 -5.34 17.22
CA GLY A 22 4.81 -6.37 18.19
C GLY A 22 6.06 -7.19 17.84
N HIS A 23 6.88 -6.76 16.88
CA HIS A 23 8.14 -7.44 16.61
C HIS A 23 9.07 -7.38 17.84
N LYS A 24 9.67 -8.51 18.24
CA LYS A 24 10.34 -8.65 19.56
C LYS A 24 11.76 -8.09 19.63
N THR A 25 12.46 -7.98 18.50
CA THR A 25 13.92 -7.67 18.49
C THR A 25 14.32 -6.56 17.52
N LEU A 26 13.62 -6.42 16.40
CA LEU A 26 13.77 -5.30 15.46
C LEU A 26 13.08 -4.04 15.99
N GLU A 27 13.85 -2.96 16.07
CA GLU A 27 13.36 -1.63 16.45
C GLU A 27 13.11 -0.77 15.20
N THR A 28 11.93 -0.16 15.10
CA THR A 28 11.54 0.74 14.00
C THR A 28 11.04 2.10 14.51
N PRO A 29 11.85 2.86 15.28
CA PRO A 29 11.37 3.99 16.08
C PRO A 29 10.73 5.11 15.24
N ASN A 30 11.19 5.32 14.00
CA ASN A 30 10.61 6.33 13.12
C ASN A 30 9.20 5.98 12.63
N ILE A 31 8.94 4.70 12.35
CA ILE A 31 7.61 4.21 11.95
C ILE A 31 6.70 4.16 13.17
N ASP A 32 7.22 3.74 14.32
CA ASP A 32 6.48 3.72 15.59
C ASP A 32 6.01 5.12 16.00
N ARG A 33 6.86 6.15 15.82
CA ARG A 33 6.49 7.55 16.04
C ARG A 33 5.38 8.01 15.10
N LEU A 34 5.38 7.58 13.83
CA LEU A 34 4.28 7.88 12.91
C LEU A 34 2.97 7.22 13.38
N ALA A 35 3.05 5.96 13.84
CA ALA A 35 1.90 5.23 14.35
C ALA A 35 1.32 5.84 15.63
N SER A 36 2.16 6.37 16.55
CA SER A 36 1.70 6.99 17.80
C SER A 36 1.08 8.38 17.61
N MET A 37 1.43 9.07 16.51
CA MET A 37 0.88 10.37 16.14
C MET A 37 -0.31 10.27 15.17
N GLY A 38 -0.73 9.05 14.82
CA GLY A 38 -1.75 8.80 13.80
C GLY A 38 -2.59 7.57 14.12
N VAL A 39 -3.01 6.86 13.06
CA VAL A 39 -3.82 5.64 13.17
C VAL A 39 -3.08 4.49 12.50
N ARG A 40 -2.93 3.38 13.22
CA ARG A 40 -2.38 2.12 12.70
C ARG A 40 -3.52 1.13 12.46
N PHE A 41 -3.64 0.64 11.23
CA PHE A 41 -4.64 -0.37 10.86
C PHE A 41 -4.06 -1.77 11.08
N SER A 42 -4.69 -2.59 11.93
CA SER A 42 -4.27 -3.97 12.20
C SER A 42 -4.87 -5.00 11.24
N ASN A 43 -5.93 -4.62 10.51
CA ASN A 43 -6.63 -5.45 9.53
C ASN A 43 -6.67 -4.73 8.19
N CYS A 44 -5.55 -4.74 7.47
CA CYS A 44 -5.39 -4.11 6.16
C CYS A 44 -4.88 -5.14 5.15
N TYR A 45 -5.62 -5.34 4.05
CA TYR A 45 -5.35 -6.37 3.06
C TYR A 45 -5.17 -5.76 1.67
N VAL A 46 -4.18 -6.28 0.94
CA VAL A 46 -3.99 -6.01 -0.49
C VAL A 46 -4.95 -6.86 -1.33
N GLN A 47 -5.26 -6.40 -2.54
CA GLN A 47 -6.21 -7.07 -3.44
C GLN A 47 -5.57 -8.18 -4.28
N SER A 48 -4.24 -8.30 -4.24
CA SER A 48 -3.48 -9.41 -4.82
C SER A 48 -2.15 -9.58 -4.06
N PRO A 49 -1.66 -10.82 -3.85
CA PRO A 49 -0.39 -11.06 -3.17
C PRO A 49 0.86 -10.83 -4.06
N VAL A 50 0.70 -10.28 -5.28
CA VAL A 50 1.80 -10.06 -6.24
C VAL A 50 1.96 -8.58 -6.57
N CYS A 51 3.22 -8.14 -6.67
CA CYS A 51 3.64 -6.73 -6.79
C CYS A 51 2.81 -5.94 -7.83
N GLY A 52 2.80 -6.38 -9.09
CA GLY A 52 2.12 -5.69 -10.18
C GLY A 52 0.63 -5.49 -9.91
N ALA A 53 -0.10 -6.59 -9.71
CA ALA A 53 -1.54 -6.54 -9.49
C ALA A 53 -1.94 -5.78 -8.21
N SER A 54 -1.18 -5.95 -7.12
CA SER A 54 -1.39 -5.22 -5.85
C SER A 54 -1.27 -3.71 -6.03
N ARG A 55 -0.21 -3.27 -6.73
CA ARG A 55 0.03 -1.85 -7.04
C ARG A 55 -1.06 -1.30 -7.95
N MET A 56 -1.49 -2.05 -8.96
CA MET A 56 -2.55 -1.59 -9.87
C MET A 56 -3.88 -1.40 -9.14
N SER A 57 -4.27 -2.31 -8.23
CA SER A 57 -5.47 -2.09 -7.41
C SER A 57 -5.33 -0.85 -6.52
N THR A 58 -4.14 -0.63 -5.94
CA THR A 58 -3.87 0.54 -5.10
C THR A 58 -3.98 1.85 -5.88
N TYR A 59 -3.39 1.91 -7.08
CA TYR A 59 -3.34 3.13 -7.89
C TYR A 59 -4.65 3.42 -8.61
N THR A 60 -5.54 2.44 -8.77
CA THR A 60 -6.85 2.63 -9.42
C THR A 60 -8.01 2.68 -8.42
N GLY A 61 -7.76 2.30 -7.15
CA GLY A 61 -8.80 2.16 -6.13
C GLY A 61 -9.82 1.04 -6.46
N ARG A 62 -9.44 0.07 -7.29
CA ARG A 62 -10.36 -0.93 -7.86
C ARG A 62 -9.81 -2.34 -7.71
N TYR A 63 -10.70 -3.33 -7.66
CA TYR A 63 -10.30 -4.73 -7.59
C TYR A 63 -9.62 -5.21 -8.89
N VAL A 64 -8.80 -6.25 -8.80
CA VAL A 64 -8.16 -6.90 -9.96
C VAL A 64 -9.18 -7.32 -11.02
N SER A 65 -10.34 -7.82 -10.61
CA SER A 65 -11.45 -8.18 -11.49
C SER A 65 -12.04 -7.00 -12.26
N SER A 66 -11.77 -5.77 -11.83
CA SER A 66 -12.28 -4.53 -12.44
C SER A 66 -11.27 -3.90 -13.41
N HIS A 67 -9.97 -3.86 -13.05
CA HIS A 67 -8.93 -3.22 -13.86
C HIS A 67 -8.16 -4.17 -14.79
N GLY A 68 -8.19 -5.49 -14.54
CA GLY A 68 -7.68 -6.53 -15.45
C GLY A 68 -6.16 -6.77 -15.44
N ALA A 69 -5.35 -5.84 -14.93
CA ALA A 69 -3.91 -6.04 -14.72
C ALA A 69 -3.63 -7.08 -13.59
N ALA A 70 -3.69 -8.37 -13.95
CA ALA A 70 -3.84 -9.46 -12.99
C ALA A 70 -2.53 -10.09 -12.47
N TRP A 71 -1.37 -9.77 -13.05
CA TRP A 71 -0.08 -10.31 -12.63
C TRP A 71 1.07 -9.33 -12.89
N ASN A 72 2.29 -9.73 -12.56
CA ASN A 72 3.49 -8.98 -12.96
C ASN A 72 3.57 -8.91 -14.50
N ASN A 73 3.98 -7.74 -15.01
CA ASN A 73 4.13 -7.46 -16.45
C ASN A 73 2.84 -7.59 -17.27
N VAL A 74 1.66 -7.59 -16.66
CA VAL A 74 0.38 -7.44 -17.36
C VAL A 74 0.05 -5.94 -17.44
N PRO A 75 -0.02 -5.34 -18.65
CA PRO A 75 -0.29 -3.92 -18.78
C PRO A 75 -1.65 -3.53 -18.20
N LEU A 76 -1.70 -2.36 -17.55
CA LEU A 76 -2.97 -1.69 -17.27
C LEU A 76 -3.54 -1.18 -18.60
N LYS A 77 -4.81 -1.47 -18.88
CA LYS A 77 -5.45 -1.04 -20.12
C LYS A 77 -5.50 0.50 -20.20
N VAL A 78 -5.34 1.03 -21.40
CA VAL A 78 -5.53 2.46 -21.66
C VAL A 78 -6.97 2.84 -21.31
N GLY A 79 -7.14 3.98 -20.62
CA GLY A 79 -8.44 4.50 -20.19
C GLY A 79 -8.89 4.06 -18.80
N GLU A 80 -8.16 3.19 -18.11
CA GLU A 80 -8.39 2.98 -16.67
C GLU A 80 -7.88 4.20 -15.89
N LEU A 81 -8.78 4.91 -15.19
CA LEU A 81 -8.42 6.05 -14.35
C LEU A 81 -7.59 5.60 -13.16
N THR A 82 -6.69 6.49 -12.74
CA THR A 82 -5.76 6.31 -11.65
C THR A 82 -5.95 7.37 -10.57
N LEU A 83 -5.29 7.20 -9.44
CA LEU A 83 -5.26 8.15 -8.33
C LEU A 83 -4.81 9.54 -8.78
N GLY A 84 -3.95 9.65 -9.80
CA GLY A 84 -3.46 10.93 -10.31
C GLY A 84 -4.49 11.70 -11.15
N ASP A 85 -5.56 11.04 -11.59
CA ASP A 85 -6.66 11.66 -12.35
C ASP A 85 -7.73 12.29 -11.44
N HIS A 86 -7.57 12.15 -10.12
CA HIS A 86 -8.49 12.63 -9.07
C HIS A 86 -7.84 13.73 -8.22
#